data_AF-R9AWD7-F1
#
_entry.id   AF-R9AWD7-F1
#
_cell.length_a   1.000
_cell.length_b   1.000
_cell.length_c   1.000
_cell.angle_alpha   90.00
_cell.angle_beta   90.00
_cell.angle_gamma   90.00
#
_symmetry.space_group_name_H-M   'P 1'
#
loop_
_entity.id
_entity.type
_entity.pdbx_description
1 polymer ?
#
loop_
_entity_poly.entity_id
_entity_poly.type
_entity_poly.pdbx_seq_one_letter_code
_entity_poly.pdbx_strand_id
1 'polypeptide(L)'
;MLYTTFSNATRILPPERRQLTFVLVNAAPKVAPEDLAARIESATGLRARTSAQFKSDTVHWFLLNSEDVGDIGAMLTLAISVGFGVTGVMLYMFTNENLRNYAVLSAMGATPRLLLTMVFAQAGLCGLLGTGLGLGLCAMIGQLAIMAGYPFRMMWFTPVLGAVTVILVCLVAAALSVRPVLKMEPSQVFSGR
;
A
#
# COMPACT_ATOMS: atom_id res chain seq x y z
N MET A 1 -13.84 9.85 29.48
CA MET A 1 -14.87 10.65 28.78
C MET A 1 -15.89 11.13 29.80
N LEU A 2 -16.25 12.42 29.76
CA LEU A 2 -17.27 13.01 30.63
C LEU A 2 -18.56 13.20 29.81
N TYR A 3 -19.68 12.67 30.29
CA TYR A 3 -21.00 12.87 29.67
C TYR A 3 -21.79 13.87 30.51
N THR A 4 -22.35 14.90 29.89
CA THR A 4 -23.18 15.90 30.57
C THR A 4 -24.28 16.44 29.64
N THR A 5 -25.26 17.13 30.19
CA THR A 5 -26.34 17.73 29.40
C THR A 5 -25.82 18.93 28.61
N PHE A 6 -26.41 19.20 27.43
CA PHE A 6 -25.99 20.32 26.59
C PHE A 6 -26.01 21.65 27.36
N SER A 7 -27.06 21.91 28.14
CA SER A 7 -27.19 23.11 28.97
C SER A 7 -26.07 23.30 30.00
N ASN A 8 -25.48 22.20 30.48
CA ASN A 8 -24.34 22.26 31.39
C ASN A 8 -23.02 22.40 30.63
N ALA A 9 -22.88 21.74 29.47
CA ALA A 9 -21.73 21.87 28.60
C ALA A 9 -21.51 23.32 28.14
N THR A 10 -22.59 24.04 27.78
CA THR A 10 -22.51 25.46 27.35
C THR A 10 -22.12 26.42 28.47
N ARG A 11 -22.26 26.02 29.75
CA ARG A 11 -21.83 26.83 30.91
C ARG A 11 -20.36 26.65 31.24
N ILE A 12 -19.81 25.45 30.99
CA ILE A 12 -18.46 25.07 31.38
C ILE A 12 -17.45 25.34 30.26
N LEU A 13 -17.89 25.18 29.00
CA LEU A 13 -17.04 25.41 27.83
C LEU A 13 -16.90 26.91 27.50
N PRO A 14 -15.75 27.33 26.95
CA PRO A 14 -15.59 28.68 26.41
C PRO A 14 -16.68 29.02 25.37
N PRO A 15 -17.11 30.29 25.30
CA PRO A 15 -18.10 30.70 24.32
C PRO A 15 -17.51 30.60 22.90
N GLU A 16 -18.07 29.71 22.09
CA GLU A 16 -17.74 29.54 20.68
C GLU A 16 -18.98 29.80 19.81
N ARG A 17 -18.78 30.28 18.57
CA ARG A 17 -19.89 30.56 17.65
C ARG A 17 -20.66 29.31 17.22
N ARG A 18 -20.07 28.11 17.32
CA ARG A 18 -20.65 26.83 16.89
C ARG A 18 -20.35 25.70 17.89
N GLN A 19 -21.12 25.66 18.97
CA GLN A 19 -20.97 24.62 20.02
C GLN A 19 -21.70 23.31 19.70
N LEU A 20 -22.53 23.27 18.66
CA LEU A 20 -23.27 22.08 18.23
C LEU A 20 -22.71 21.57 16.90
N THR A 21 -22.10 20.39 16.92
CA THR A 21 -21.48 19.78 15.73
C THR A 21 -22.51 19.01 14.89
N PHE A 22 -23.36 18.21 15.52
CA PHE A 22 -24.43 17.46 14.85
C PHE A 22 -25.55 17.08 15.82
N VAL A 23 -26.73 16.80 15.27
CA VAL A 23 -27.88 16.25 16.01
C VAL A 23 -28.09 14.81 15.58
N LEU A 24 -28.17 13.90 16.55
CA LEU A 24 -28.50 12.50 16.30
C LEU A 24 -30.01 12.32 16.33
N VAL A 25 -30.55 11.71 15.28
CA VAL A 25 -31.98 11.40 15.14
C VAL A 25 -32.11 9.92 14.85
N ASN A 26 -33.07 9.26 15.50
CA ASN A 26 -33.41 7.87 15.23
C ASN A 26 -34.71 7.79 14.43
N ALA A 27 -34.74 6.93 13.41
CA ALA A 27 -35.91 6.72 12.59
C ALA A 27 -36.98 5.91 13.35
N ALA A 28 -38.25 6.28 13.15
CA ALA A 28 -39.37 5.48 13.63
C ALA A 28 -39.39 4.10 12.91
N PRO A 29 -39.99 3.06 13.51
CA PRO A 29 -40.11 1.75 12.87
C PRO A 29 -40.77 1.88 11.49
N LYS A 30 -40.24 1.17 10.48
CA LYS A 30 -40.69 1.15 9.08
C LYS A 30 -40.43 2.42 8.25
N VAL A 31 -39.67 3.39 8.75
CA VAL A 31 -39.20 4.54 7.95
C VAL A 31 -37.79 4.27 7.45
N ALA A 32 -37.58 4.37 6.13
CA ALA A 32 -36.23 4.26 5.57
C ALA A 32 -35.39 5.47 6.02
N PRO A 33 -34.15 5.27 6.48
CA PRO A 33 -33.27 6.37 6.92
C PRO A 33 -32.99 7.40 5.82
N GLU A 34 -32.98 6.97 4.56
CA GLU A 34 -32.75 7.83 3.39
C GLU A 34 -33.91 8.79 3.17
N ASP A 35 -35.16 8.29 3.21
CA ASP A 35 -36.37 9.10 3.11
C ASP A 35 -36.48 10.08 4.28
N LEU A 36 -36.10 9.64 5.50
CA LEU A 36 -36.06 10.52 6.66
C LEU A 36 -35.04 11.65 6.49
N ALA A 37 -33.84 11.34 6.00
CA ALA A 37 -32.80 12.33 5.75
C ALA A 37 -33.27 13.36 4.71
N ALA A 38 -33.84 12.91 3.58
CA ALA A 38 -34.37 13.80 2.55
C ALA A 38 -35.48 14.72 3.10
N ARG A 39 -36.38 14.18 3.93
CA ARG A 39 -37.44 14.97 4.58
C ARG A 39 -36.87 16.03 5.52
N ILE A 40 -35.89 15.67 6.36
CA ILE A 40 -35.24 16.62 7.28
C ILE A 40 -34.54 17.73 6.48
N GLU A 41 -33.81 17.38 5.42
CA GLU A 41 -33.10 18.35 4.58
C GLU A 41 -34.10 19.30 3.89
N SER A 42 -35.22 18.79 3.38
CA SER A 42 -36.28 19.62 2.78
C SER A 42 -36.98 20.56 3.78
N ALA A 43 -37.16 20.13 5.02
CA ALA A 43 -37.88 20.90 6.05
C ALA A 43 -37.00 21.93 6.77
N THR A 44 -35.71 21.64 6.96
CA THR A 44 -34.80 22.47 7.75
C THR A 44 -33.80 23.25 6.91
N GLY A 45 -33.57 22.84 5.65
CA GLY A 45 -32.47 23.35 4.83
C GLY A 45 -31.07 22.93 5.32
N LEU A 46 -30.99 22.07 6.34
CA LEU A 46 -29.74 21.59 6.91
C LEU A 46 -29.38 20.22 6.32
N ARG A 47 -28.08 19.99 6.08
CA ARG A 47 -27.56 18.74 5.53
C ARG A 47 -27.84 17.58 6.48
N ALA A 48 -28.74 16.68 6.09
CA ALA A 48 -29.00 15.43 6.79
C ALA A 48 -28.27 14.28 6.09
N ARG A 49 -27.66 13.38 6.86
CA ARG A 49 -26.95 12.21 6.33
C ARG A 49 -27.34 10.97 7.11
N THR A 50 -27.52 9.86 6.41
CA THR A 50 -27.70 8.56 7.07
C THR A 50 -26.38 8.13 7.72
N SER A 51 -26.43 7.20 8.68
CA SER A 51 -25.21 6.69 9.34
C SER A 51 -24.20 6.11 8.33
N ALA A 52 -24.68 5.48 7.26
CA ALA A 52 -23.83 4.94 6.20
C ALA A 52 -23.17 6.05 5.37
N GLN A 53 -23.94 7.07 4.97
CA GLN A 53 -23.43 8.21 4.23
C GLN A 53 -22.46 9.04 5.06
N PHE A 54 -22.77 9.28 6.34
CA PHE A 54 -21.89 10.02 7.25
C PHE A 54 -20.54 9.33 7.40
N LYS A 55 -20.53 7.99 7.54
CA LYS A 55 -19.30 7.20 7.56
C LYS A 55 -18.48 7.37 6.27
N SER A 56 -19.14 7.31 5.11
CA SER A 56 -18.47 7.49 3.81
C SER A 56 -17.91 8.89 3.64
N ASP A 57 -18.68 9.92 4.03
CA ASP A 57 -18.26 11.33 4.00
C ASP A 57 -17.04 11.55 4.90
N THR A 58 -17.03 10.99 6.12
CA THR A 58 -15.88 11.06 7.03
C THR A 58 -14.64 10.41 6.42
N VAL A 59 -14.76 9.21 5.84
CA VAL A 59 -13.62 8.53 5.19
C VAL A 59 -13.10 9.35 4.02
N HIS A 60 -13.98 9.87 3.17
CA HIS A 60 -13.57 10.67 2.01
C HIS A 60 -12.91 11.98 2.42
N TRP A 61 -13.47 12.66 3.42
CA TRP A 61 -12.90 13.90 3.96
C TRP A 61 -11.51 13.64 4.55
N PHE A 62 -11.34 12.57 5.32
CA PHE A 62 -10.05 12.18 5.89
C PHE A 62 -9.04 11.84 4.79
N LEU A 63 -9.43 11.10 3.74
CA LEU A 63 -8.53 10.78 2.63
C LEU A 63 -8.05 12.01 1.85
N LEU A 64 -8.86 13.07 1.77
CA LEU A 64 -8.52 14.28 1.02
C LEU A 64 -7.83 15.36 1.85
N ASN A 65 -8.14 15.46 3.15
CA ASN A 65 -7.69 16.56 4.00
C ASN A 65 -6.64 16.15 5.03
N SER A 66 -6.47 14.86 5.31
CA SER A 66 -5.48 14.42 6.28
C SER A 66 -4.09 14.43 5.68
N GLU A 67 -3.21 15.23 6.28
CA GLU A 67 -1.77 15.29 5.97
C GLU A 67 -1.11 13.91 6.12
N ASP A 68 -1.53 13.13 7.13
CA ASP A 68 -1.06 11.77 7.39
C ASP A 68 -1.14 10.84 6.17
N VAL A 69 -2.18 10.99 5.33
CA VAL A 69 -2.37 10.14 4.14
C VAL A 69 -1.30 10.46 3.08
N GLY A 70 -0.96 11.74 2.93
CA GLY A 70 0.11 12.20 2.06
C GLY A 70 1.48 11.67 2.51
N ASP A 71 1.76 11.77 3.81
CA ASP A 71 3.03 11.32 4.39
C ASP A 71 3.23 9.81 4.26
N ILE A 72 2.19 9.01 4.55
CA ILE A 72 2.23 7.55 4.34
C ILE A 72 2.47 7.23 2.87
N GLY A 73 1.82 7.96 1.95
CA GLY A 73 2.02 7.80 0.51
C GLY A 73 3.46 8.10 0.09
N ALA A 74 4.05 9.18 0.60
CA ALA A 74 5.42 9.57 0.31
C ALA A 74 6.43 8.54 0.86
N MET A 75 6.25 8.09 2.11
CA MET A 75 7.08 7.05 2.73
C MET A 75 7.03 5.74 1.95
N LEU A 76 5.83 5.31 1.54
CA LEU A 76 5.64 4.10 0.74
C LEU A 76 6.35 4.21 -0.62
N THR A 77 6.22 5.37 -1.29
CA THR A 77 6.86 5.61 -2.59
C THR A 77 8.38 5.58 -2.48
N LEU A 78 8.93 6.19 -1.43
CA LEU A 78 10.36 6.15 -1.15
C LEU A 78 10.85 4.73 -0.86
N ALA A 79 10.13 4.00 -0.01
CA ALA A 79 10.47 2.61 0.33
C ALA A 79 10.49 1.72 -0.92
N ILE A 80 9.48 1.84 -1.79
CA ILE A 80 9.42 1.12 -3.06
C ILE A 80 10.59 1.50 -3.98
N SER A 81 10.89 2.80 -4.11
CA SER A 81 11.96 3.28 -4.99
C SER A 81 13.35 2.80 -4.53
N VAL A 82 13.62 2.87 -3.22
CA VAL A 82 14.87 2.38 -2.63
C VAL A 82 14.95 0.86 -2.78
N GLY A 83 13.88 0.13 -2.46
CA GLY A 83 13.83 -1.33 -2.61
C GLY A 83 14.04 -1.78 -4.05
N PHE A 84 13.44 -1.07 -5.01
CA PHE A 84 13.66 -1.27 -6.45
C PHE A 84 15.13 -1.07 -6.83
N GLY A 85 15.74 0.04 -6.40
CA GLY A 85 17.15 0.35 -6.70
C GLY A 85 18.11 -0.69 -6.14
N VAL A 86 17.96 -1.05 -4.86
CA VAL A 86 18.81 -2.06 -4.21
C VAL A 86 18.66 -3.42 -4.89
N THR A 87 17.43 -3.83 -5.20
CA THR A 87 17.18 -5.11 -5.90
C THR A 87 17.80 -5.12 -7.29
N GLY A 88 17.67 -4.03 -8.04
CA GLY A 88 18.26 -3.88 -9.38
C GLY A 88 19.79 -3.98 -9.37
N VAL A 89 20.44 -3.29 -8.44
CA VAL A 89 21.91 -3.34 -8.25
C VAL A 89 22.36 -4.74 -7.86
N MET A 90 21.66 -5.39 -6.93
CA MET A 90 22.04 -6.72 -6.45
C MET A 90 21.89 -7.78 -7.55
N LEU A 91 20.81 -7.74 -8.34
CA LEU A 91 20.64 -8.61 -9.51
C LEU A 91 21.71 -8.34 -10.58
N TYR A 92 22.11 -7.09 -10.76
CA TYR A 92 23.16 -6.74 -11.70
C TYR A 92 24.51 -7.34 -11.28
N MET A 93 24.88 -7.18 -10.01
CA MET A 93 26.10 -7.79 -9.46
C MET A 93 26.07 -9.31 -9.60
N PHE A 94 24.95 -9.95 -9.24
CA PHE A 94 24.78 -11.39 -9.36
C PHE A 94 24.93 -11.88 -10.81
N THR A 95 24.35 -11.14 -11.76
CA THR A 95 24.45 -11.49 -13.18
C THR A 95 25.88 -11.36 -13.68
N ASN A 96 26.58 -10.29 -13.29
CA ASN A 96 27.96 -10.01 -13.66
C ASN A 96 28.95 -11.07 -13.11
N GLU A 97 28.80 -11.45 -11.85
CA GLU A 97 29.62 -12.49 -11.20
C GLU A 97 29.43 -13.87 -11.86
N ASN A 98 28.23 -14.16 -12.36
CA ASN A 98 27.92 -15.44 -12.99
C ASN A 98 28.14 -15.48 -14.51
N LEU A 99 28.66 -14.42 -15.13
CA LEU A 99 28.90 -14.36 -16.59
C LEU A 99 29.77 -15.51 -17.09
N ARG A 100 30.80 -15.91 -16.34
CA ARG A 100 31.66 -17.04 -16.72
C ARG A 100 30.88 -18.35 -16.78
N ASN A 101 29.98 -18.58 -15.83
CA ASN A 101 29.12 -19.77 -15.79
C ASN A 101 28.10 -19.75 -16.94
N TYR A 102 27.53 -18.58 -17.23
CA TYR A 102 26.65 -18.39 -18.38
C TYR A 102 27.36 -18.61 -19.72
N ALA A 103 28.61 -18.18 -19.85
CA ALA A 103 29.42 -18.42 -21.04
C ALA A 103 29.69 -19.91 -21.27
N VAL A 104 29.97 -20.68 -20.20
CA VAL A 104 30.11 -22.15 -20.28
C VAL A 104 28.80 -22.81 -20.69
N LEU A 105 27.66 -22.40 -20.10
CA LEU A 105 26.35 -22.92 -20.51
C LEU A 105 26.02 -22.60 -21.98
N SER A 106 26.34 -21.39 -22.43
CA SER A 106 26.15 -20.99 -23.83
C SER A 106 27.01 -21.84 -24.77
N ALA A 107 28.25 -22.14 -24.38
CA ALA A 107 29.14 -23.03 -25.14
C ALA A 107 28.63 -24.49 -25.21
N MET A 108 27.84 -24.93 -24.23
CA MET A 108 27.15 -26.23 -24.25
C MET A 108 25.83 -26.22 -25.08
N GLY A 109 25.43 -25.07 -25.63
CA GLY A 109 24.24 -24.93 -26.47
C GLY A 109 23.03 -24.29 -25.79
N ALA A 110 23.19 -23.68 -24.60
CA ALA A 110 22.09 -22.97 -23.94
C ALA A 110 21.69 -21.72 -24.76
N THR A 111 20.40 -21.57 -25.03
CA THR A 111 19.89 -20.40 -25.74
C THR A 111 19.85 -19.17 -24.82
N PRO A 112 20.05 -17.94 -25.34
CA PRO A 112 19.94 -16.71 -24.53
C PRO A 112 18.59 -16.56 -23.81
N ARG A 113 17.52 -17.12 -24.39
CA ARG A 113 16.18 -17.15 -23.77
C ARG A 113 16.15 -17.99 -22.50
N LEU A 114 16.86 -19.12 -22.47
CA LEU A 114 16.93 -19.99 -21.30
C LEU A 114 17.63 -19.28 -20.12
N LEU A 115 18.74 -18.60 -20.41
CA LEU A 115 19.47 -17.82 -19.41
C LEU A 115 18.61 -16.69 -18.84
N LEU A 116 17.88 -15.99 -19.70
CA LEU A 116 16.93 -14.95 -19.30
C LEU A 116 15.83 -15.50 -18.38
N THR A 117 15.20 -16.63 -18.76
CA THR A 117 14.16 -17.26 -17.93
C THR A 117 14.67 -17.72 -16.58
N MET A 118 15.93 -18.14 -16.49
CA MET A 118 16.55 -18.55 -15.23
C MET A 118 16.68 -17.37 -14.26
N VAL A 119 17.14 -16.22 -14.75
CA VAL A 119 17.25 -14.99 -13.93
C VAL A 119 15.88 -14.50 -13.48
N PHE A 120 14.88 -14.51 -14.38
CA PHE A 120 13.51 -14.15 -14.00
C PHE A 120 12.91 -15.11 -12.97
N ALA A 121 13.15 -16.41 -13.09
CA ALA A 121 12.69 -17.39 -12.11
C ALA A 121 13.35 -17.18 -10.73
N GLN A 122 14.65 -16.90 -10.70
CA GLN A 122 15.37 -16.57 -9.47
C GLN A 122 14.85 -15.28 -8.83
N ALA A 123 14.71 -14.22 -9.61
CA ALA A 123 14.15 -12.95 -9.13
C ALA A 123 12.71 -13.11 -8.63
N GLY A 124 11.88 -13.89 -9.33
CA GLY A 124 10.51 -14.20 -8.93
C GLY A 124 10.43 -14.99 -7.63
N LEU A 125 11.28 -16.01 -7.46
CA LEU A 125 11.37 -16.78 -6.22
C LEU A 125 11.83 -15.91 -5.04
N CYS A 126 12.86 -15.09 -5.23
CA CYS A 126 13.30 -14.13 -4.22
C CYS A 126 12.19 -13.12 -3.86
N GLY A 127 11.44 -12.63 -4.86
CA GLY A 127 10.30 -11.74 -4.65
C GLY A 127 9.17 -12.40 -3.84
N LEU A 128 8.86 -13.67 -4.14
CA LEU A 128 7.85 -14.45 -3.41
C LEU A 128 8.26 -14.68 -1.96
N LEU A 129 9.51 -15.11 -1.73
CA LEU A 129 10.02 -15.35 -0.38
C LEU A 129 10.09 -14.04 0.43
N GLY A 130 10.60 -12.96 -0.17
CA GLY A 130 10.65 -11.64 0.45
C GLY A 130 9.27 -11.11 0.81
N THR A 131 8.29 -11.28 -0.09
CA THR A 131 6.89 -10.93 0.17
C THR A 131 6.31 -11.74 1.32
N GLY A 132 6.51 -13.06 1.32
CA GLY A 132 6.02 -13.94 2.39
C GLY A 132 6.58 -13.58 3.75
N LEU A 133 7.89 -13.33 3.84
CA LEU A 133 8.56 -12.90 5.07
C LEU A 133 8.09 -11.51 5.53
N GLY A 134 7.98 -10.56 4.60
CA GLY A 134 7.51 -9.21 4.89
C GLY A 134 6.08 -9.18 5.42
N LEU A 135 5.15 -9.88 4.75
CA LEU A 135 3.76 -10.02 5.21
C LEU A 135 3.67 -10.77 6.55
N GLY A 136 4.49 -11.80 6.75
CA GLY A 136 4.58 -12.51 8.02
C GLY A 136 5.00 -11.60 9.18
N LEU A 137 6.06 -10.80 8.98
CA LEU A 137 6.51 -9.79 9.94
C LEU A 137 5.44 -8.73 10.22
N CYS A 138 4.79 -8.20 9.19
CA CYS A 138 3.69 -7.25 9.35
C CYS A 138 2.53 -7.84 10.15
N ALA A 139 2.17 -9.11 9.91
CA ALA A 139 1.11 -9.78 10.67
C ALA A 139 1.49 -9.97 12.15
N MET A 140 2.73 -10.37 12.43
CA MET A 140 3.22 -10.51 13.82
C MET A 140 3.20 -9.17 14.57
N ILE A 141 3.75 -8.12 13.97
CA ILE A 141 3.76 -6.77 14.57
C ILE A 141 2.32 -6.26 14.73
N GLY A 142 1.45 -6.53 13.76
CA GLY A 142 0.03 -6.17 13.82
C GLY A 142 -0.68 -6.82 15.00
N GLN A 143 -0.43 -8.10 15.28
CA GLN A 143 -0.97 -8.79 16.45
C GLN A 143 -0.48 -8.16 17.76
N LEU A 144 0.82 -7.83 17.85
CA LEU A 144 1.39 -7.15 19.01
C LEU A 144 0.77 -5.76 19.24
N ALA A 145 0.51 -5.01 18.15
CA ALA A 145 -0.14 -3.70 18.23
C ALA A 145 -1.57 -3.80 18.78
N ILE A 146 -2.33 -4.81 18.35
CA ILE A 146 -3.69 -5.09 18.87
C ILE A 146 -3.61 -5.41 20.36
N MET A 147 -2.66 -6.26 20.78
CA MET A 147 -2.46 -6.60 22.19
C MET A 147 -2.09 -5.38 23.05
N ALA A 148 -1.36 -4.41 22.49
CA ALA A 148 -1.03 -3.15 23.15
C ALA A 148 -2.18 -2.11 23.15
N GLY A 149 -3.35 -2.45 22.60
CA GLY A 149 -4.53 -1.58 22.59
C GLY A 149 -4.59 -0.59 21.43
N TYR A 150 -3.70 -0.69 20.44
CA TYR A 150 -3.79 0.14 19.24
C TYR A 150 -4.89 -0.37 18.30
N PRO A 151 -5.67 0.53 17.67
CA PRO A 151 -6.69 0.16 16.71
C PRO A 151 -6.06 -0.23 15.36
N PHE A 152 -5.24 -1.28 15.34
CA PHE A 152 -4.64 -1.82 14.13
C PHE A 152 -5.63 -2.76 13.43
N ARG A 153 -5.94 -2.48 12.17
CA ARG A 153 -6.80 -3.33 11.35
C ARG A 153 -6.21 -3.50 9.96
N MET A 154 -5.69 -4.70 9.70
CA MET A 154 -5.22 -5.06 8.37
C MET A 154 -6.41 -5.48 7.50
N MET A 155 -6.67 -4.72 6.43
CA MET A 155 -7.70 -5.08 5.46
C MET A 155 -7.17 -6.16 4.50
N TRP A 156 -8.04 -7.02 4.00
CA TRP A 156 -7.66 -8.16 3.16
C TRP A 156 -6.98 -7.75 1.84
N PHE A 157 -7.30 -6.57 1.31
CA PHE A 157 -6.72 -6.08 0.06
C PHE A 157 -5.31 -5.52 0.24
N THR A 158 -4.94 -5.04 1.43
CA THR A 158 -3.61 -4.47 1.72
C THR A 158 -2.46 -5.46 1.48
N PRO A 159 -2.48 -6.69 2.02
CA PRO A 159 -1.41 -7.66 1.78
C PRO A 159 -1.36 -8.13 0.32
N VAL A 160 -2.51 -8.25 -0.35
CA VAL A 160 -2.59 -8.63 -1.77
C VAL A 160 -1.95 -7.54 -2.64
N LEU A 161 -2.31 -6.27 -2.42
CA LEU A 161 -1.76 -5.16 -3.16
C LEU A 161 -0.25 -5.03 -2.93
N GLY A 162 0.21 -5.20 -1.69
CA GLY A 162 1.63 -5.22 -1.34
C GLY A 162 2.39 -6.32 -2.06
N ALA A 163 1.87 -7.55 -2.05
CA ALA A 163 2.47 -8.69 -2.74
C ALA A 163 2.60 -8.46 -4.26
N VAL A 164 1.53 -7.99 -4.90
CA VAL A 164 1.54 -7.66 -6.33
C VAL A 164 2.58 -6.57 -6.63
N THR A 165 2.65 -5.54 -5.79
CA THR A 165 3.61 -4.43 -5.96
C THR A 165 5.06 -4.93 -5.88
N VAL A 166 5.39 -5.77 -4.88
CA VAL A 166 6.75 -6.32 -4.73
C VAL A 166 7.12 -7.22 -5.92
N ILE A 167 6.21 -8.11 -6.35
CA ILE A 167 6.46 -8.96 -7.52
C ILE A 167 6.69 -8.12 -8.77
N LEU A 168 5.87 -7.10 -9.01
CA LEU A 168 6.05 -6.19 -10.14
C LEU A 168 7.40 -5.47 -10.08
N VAL A 169 7.78 -4.94 -8.92
CA VAL A 169 9.07 -4.29 -8.67
C VAL A 169 10.23 -5.24 -8.99
N CYS A 170 10.19 -6.49 -8.49
CA CYS A 170 11.23 -7.49 -8.77
C CYS A 170 11.32 -7.83 -10.25
N LEU A 171 10.20 -8.00 -10.94
CA LEU A 171 10.17 -8.30 -12.38
C LEU A 171 10.70 -7.13 -13.22
N VAL A 172 10.31 -5.91 -12.89
CA VAL A 172 10.81 -4.70 -13.58
C VAL A 172 12.30 -4.50 -13.31
N ALA A 173 12.76 -4.75 -12.08
CA ALA A 173 14.17 -4.66 -11.71
C ALA A 173 15.01 -5.70 -12.46
N ALA A 174 14.53 -6.95 -12.55
CA ALA A 174 15.15 -7.99 -13.36
C ALA A 174 15.20 -7.61 -14.85
N ALA A 175 14.09 -7.11 -15.41
CA ALA A 175 14.05 -6.67 -16.80
C ALA A 175 15.02 -5.52 -17.10
N LEU A 176 15.19 -4.57 -16.18
CA LEU A 176 16.14 -3.46 -16.33
C LEU A 176 17.59 -3.90 -16.11
N SER A 177 17.84 -4.82 -15.18
CA SER A 177 19.17 -5.39 -14.91
C SER A 177 19.72 -6.22 -16.09
N VAL A 178 18.84 -6.81 -16.89
CA VAL A 178 19.24 -7.59 -18.08
C VAL A 178 19.47 -6.71 -19.33
N ARG A 179 19.03 -5.44 -19.34
CA ARG A 179 19.30 -4.54 -20.49
C ARG A 179 20.79 -4.35 -20.80
N PRO A 180 21.69 -4.16 -19.82
CA PRO A 180 23.14 -4.16 -20.05
C PRO A 180 23.66 -5.49 -20.61
N VAL A 181 23.12 -6.63 -20.14
CA VAL A 181 23.52 -7.98 -20.58
C VAL A 181 23.11 -8.24 -22.04
N LEU A 182 21.95 -7.73 -22.46
CA LEU A 182 21.51 -7.78 -23.87
C LEU A 182 22.27 -6.81 -24.78
N LYS A 183 22.90 -5.77 -24.22
CA LYS A 183 23.80 -4.85 -24.93
C LYS A 183 25.27 -5.29 -24.92
N MET A 184 25.62 -6.36 -24.20
CA MET A 184 26.92 -7.00 -24.40
C MET A 184 26.88 -7.69 -25.76
N GLU A 185 27.45 -7.02 -26.76
CA GLU A 185 27.80 -7.65 -28.01
C GLU A 185 28.69 -8.87 -27.70
N PRO A 186 28.44 -10.03 -28.35
CA PRO A 186 29.29 -11.21 -28.25
C PRO A 186 30.75 -10.98 -28.70
N SER A 187 31.10 -9.77 -29.16
CA SER A 187 32.44 -9.32 -29.54
C SER A 187 33.38 -9.08 -28.35
N GLN A 188 32.86 -8.81 -27.13
CA GLN A 188 33.72 -8.59 -25.94
C GLN A 188 34.28 -9.88 -25.34
N VAL A 189 33.68 -11.04 -25.63
CA VAL A 189 34.21 -12.35 -25.19
C VAL A 189 35.43 -12.78 -26.02
N PHE A 190 35.66 -12.17 -27.19
CA PHE A 190 36.81 -12.48 -28.06
C PHE A 190 37.87 -11.37 -28.14
N SER A 191 37.72 -10.27 -27.39
CA SER A 191 38.70 -9.16 -27.39
C SER A 191 39.39 -8.91 -26.04
N GLY A 192 39.11 -9.73 -25.02
CA GLY A 192 39.86 -9.71 -23.75
C GLY A 192 41.14 -10.54 -23.80
N ARG A 193 42.25 -9.89 -24.15
CA ARG A 193 43.52 -10.16 -23.44
C ARG A 193 43.47 -9.43 -22.10
#